data_AF-A0A833T255-F1
#
_entry.id   AF-A0A833T255-F1
#
_cell.length_a   1.000
_cell.length_b   1.000
_cell.length_c   1.000
_cell.angle_alpha   90.00
_cell.angle_beta   90.00
_cell.angle_gamma   90.00
#
_symmetry.space_group_name_H-M   'P 1'
#
loop_
_entity.id
_entity.type
_entity.pdbx_description
1 polymer ?
#
loop_
_entity_poly.entity_id
_entity_poly.type
_entity_poly.pdbx_seq_one_letter_code
_entity_poly.pdbx_strand_id
1 'polypeptide(L)'
;MLDKLRDFGLDLENIVYYRGEMHYLVMIPKRQNLRELHVVNEDHLSSTALVMDDNINNSALYEFVKGIVDFAGIPRKTDFTRVSLFDFSSLTRADKAASILSSHGKKLYVSLIGDSLHEPVWHEGVGTCSGFLSALNSVWMVAQIGRDPDEQLLVDREAAYQVTMRVSNNHREDLQKNIRKYTADPRSRYTV
;
A
#
# COMPACT_ATOMS: atom_id res chain seq x y z
N MET A 1 2.87 -24.45 3.22
CA MET A 1 2.85 -24.16 1.76
C MET A 1 4.21 -23.65 1.31
N LEU A 2 4.74 -22.60 1.96
CA LEU A 2 6.04 -22.02 1.65
C LEU A 2 7.21 -23.02 1.73
N ASP A 3 7.26 -23.89 2.74
CA ASP A 3 8.32 -24.91 2.83
C ASP A 3 8.29 -25.89 1.65
N LYS A 4 7.08 -26.28 1.23
CA LYS A 4 6.90 -27.15 0.06
C LYS A 4 7.27 -26.44 -1.25
N LEU A 5 7.02 -25.14 -1.37
CA LEU A 5 7.47 -24.35 -2.52
C LEU A 5 9.00 -24.29 -2.57
N ARG A 6 9.65 -24.14 -1.40
CA ARG A 6 11.11 -24.16 -1.28
C ARG A 6 11.71 -25.49 -1.73
N ASP A 7 11.07 -26.62 -1.40
CA ASP A 7 11.50 -27.94 -1.89
C ASP A 7 11.44 -28.05 -3.42
N PHE A 8 10.62 -27.24 -4.08
CA PHE A 8 10.53 -27.10 -5.54
C PHE A 8 11.44 -26.00 -6.10
N GLY A 9 12.31 -25.40 -5.27
CA GLY A 9 13.22 -24.33 -5.67
C GLY A 9 12.59 -22.93 -5.73
N LEU A 10 11.37 -22.76 -5.21
CA LEU A 10 10.64 -21.48 -5.18
C LEU A 10 10.58 -20.95 -3.75
N ASP A 11 11.49 -20.05 -3.36
CA ASP A 11 11.61 -19.56 -1.99
C ASP A 11 10.94 -18.19 -1.83
N LEU A 12 9.83 -18.18 -1.08
CA LEU A 12 9.02 -17.01 -0.77
C LEU A 12 8.95 -16.79 0.75
N GLU A 13 8.94 -15.54 1.18
CA GLU A 13 8.63 -15.14 2.55
C GLU A 13 7.12 -15.11 2.81
N ASN A 14 6.34 -14.69 1.81
CA ASN A 14 4.89 -14.61 1.91
C ASN A 14 4.22 -14.78 0.54
N ILE A 15 2.97 -15.24 0.55
CA ILE A 15 2.10 -15.28 -0.63
C ILE A 15 0.64 -15.09 -0.20
N VAL A 16 -0.05 -14.20 -0.88
CA VAL A 16 -1.48 -13.91 -0.71
C VAL A 16 -2.17 -14.12 -2.06
N TYR A 17 -3.28 -14.85 -2.03
CA TYR A 17 -4.09 -15.15 -3.21
C TYR A 17 -5.52 -14.65 -3.00
N TYR A 18 -5.97 -13.80 -3.92
CA TYR A 18 -7.32 -13.30 -3.99
C TYR A 18 -8.04 -13.94 -5.17
N ARG A 19 -9.14 -14.63 -4.86
CA ARG A 19 -10.05 -15.22 -5.85
C ARG A 19 -11.23 -14.29 -6.06
N GLY A 20 -11.31 -13.66 -7.23
CA GLY A 20 -12.46 -12.86 -7.66
C GLY A 20 -12.82 -13.16 -9.12
N GLU A 21 -13.25 -12.13 -9.84
CA GLU A 21 -13.39 -12.19 -11.31
C GLU A 21 -12.06 -12.50 -11.98
N MET A 22 -10.96 -12.03 -11.39
CA MET A 22 -9.58 -12.34 -11.76
C MET A 22 -8.89 -13.09 -10.61
N HIS A 23 -7.95 -13.96 -10.96
CA HIS A 23 -7.01 -14.55 -10.00
C HIS A 23 -5.86 -13.56 -9.77
N TYR A 24 -5.74 -13.03 -8.54
CA TYR A 24 -4.71 -12.05 -8.20
C TYR A 24 -3.81 -12.61 -7.10
N LEU A 25 -2.50 -12.55 -7.33
CA LEU A 25 -1.48 -13.02 -6.39
C LEU A 25 -0.53 -11.87 -6.04
N VAL A 26 -0.19 -11.77 -4.76
CA VAL A 26 0.90 -10.93 -4.25
C VAL A 26 1.84 -11.86 -3.50
N MET A 27 3.13 -11.77 -3.79
CA MET A 27 4.14 -12.66 -3.20
C MET A 27 5.40 -11.86 -2.87
N ILE A 28 6.14 -12.35 -1.87
CA ILE A 28 7.40 -11.76 -1.44
C ILE A 28 8.49 -12.81 -1.68
N PRO A 29 9.10 -12.84 -2.87
CA PRO A 29 10.19 -13.76 -3.17
C PRO A 29 11.48 -13.33 -2.47
N LYS A 30 12.30 -14.31 -2.06
CA LYS A 30 13.63 -13.99 -1.53
C LYS A 30 14.55 -13.53 -2.66
N ARG A 31 15.31 -12.47 -2.39
CA ARG A 31 16.31 -11.91 -3.31
C ARG A 31 17.25 -12.97 -3.89
N GLN A 32 17.77 -13.87 -3.06
CA GLN A 32 18.68 -14.93 -3.50
C GLN A 32 18.02 -15.86 -4.51
N ASN A 33 16.75 -16.20 -4.32
CA ASN A 33 16.01 -17.09 -5.21
C ASN A 33 15.69 -16.43 -6.56
N LEU A 34 15.39 -15.12 -6.56
CA LEU A 34 15.25 -14.36 -7.81
C LEU A 34 16.53 -14.40 -8.67
N ARG A 35 17.70 -14.39 -8.03
CA ARG A 35 18.98 -14.47 -8.73
C ARG A 35 19.28 -15.87 -9.25
N GLU A 36 19.09 -16.89 -8.42
CA GLU A 36 19.35 -18.29 -8.77
C GLU A 36 18.49 -18.74 -9.95
N LEU A 37 17.26 -18.20 -10.05
CA LEU A 37 16.34 -18.47 -11.15
C LEU A 37 16.46 -17.48 -12.30
N HIS A 38 17.47 -16.61 -12.29
CA HIS A 38 17.75 -15.61 -13.32
C HIS A 38 16.56 -14.69 -13.63
N VAL A 39 15.70 -14.42 -12.64
CA VAL A 39 14.60 -13.44 -12.73
C VAL A 39 15.15 -12.02 -12.82
N VAL A 40 16.29 -11.78 -12.17
CA VAL A 40 17.07 -10.55 -12.28
C VAL A 40 18.39 -10.83 -12.99
N ASN A 41 18.83 -9.91 -13.85
CA ASN A 41 20.03 -10.08 -14.68
C ASN A 41 21.31 -9.87 -13.85
N GLU A 42 21.35 -8.79 -13.06
CA GLU A 42 22.47 -8.41 -12.20
C GLU A 42 22.04 -8.25 -10.74
N ASP A 43 22.98 -8.51 -9.82
CA ASP A 43 22.78 -8.41 -8.37
C ASP A 43 23.13 -7.02 -7.82
N HIS A 44 22.28 -6.04 -8.09
CA HIS A 44 22.51 -4.67 -7.63
C HIS A 44 22.25 -4.49 -6.14
N LEU A 45 23.23 -4.00 -5.37
CA LEU A 45 23.10 -3.80 -3.91
C LEU A 45 21.82 -3.05 -3.49
N SER A 46 21.39 -2.05 -4.26
CA SER A 46 20.12 -1.36 -4.06
C SER A 46 18.94 -2.22 -4.50
N SER A 47 17.95 -2.43 -3.61
CA SER A 47 16.69 -3.10 -3.96
C SER A 47 15.95 -2.40 -5.08
N THR A 48 15.98 -1.06 -5.10
CA THR A 48 15.33 -0.27 -6.15
C THR A 48 15.96 -0.54 -7.50
N ALA A 49 17.30 -0.58 -7.58
CA ALA A 49 18.01 -0.92 -8.82
C ALA A 49 17.81 -2.39 -9.22
N LEU A 50 17.70 -3.31 -8.25
CA LEU A 50 17.49 -4.73 -8.49
C LEU A 50 16.21 -5.00 -9.30
N VAL A 51 15.14 -4.26 -9.03
CA VAL A 51 13.81 -4.48 -9.62
C VAL A 51 13.48 -3.51 -10.75
N MET A 52 14.46 -2.78 -11.28
CA MET A 52 14.24 -1.93 -12.45
C MET A 52 13.93 -2.78 -13.69
N ASP A 53 13.08 -2.26 -14.57
CA ASP A 53 12.59 -2.99 -15.75
C ASP A 53 13.71 -3.50 -16.67
N ASP A 54 14.84 -2.79 -16.76
CA ASP A 54 16.01 -3.18 -17.56
C ASP A 54 16.84 -4.31 -16.91
N ASN A 55 16.72 -4.49 -15.59
CA ASN A 55 17.35 -5.58 -14.86
C ASN A 55 16.45 -6.82 -14.72
N ILE A 56 15.17 -6.74 -15.12
CA ILE A 56 14.22 -7.86 -15.02
C ILE A 56 14.24 -8.71 -16.30
N ASN A 57 14.50 -10.01 -16.13
CA ASN A 57 14.24 -11.00 -17.18
C ASN A 57 12.76 -11.41 -17.14
N ASN A 58 11.95 -10.79 -18.00
CA ASN A 58 10.50 -11.02 -18.05
C ASN A 58 10.11 -12.48 -18.33
N SER A 59 10.89 -13.20 -19.13
CA SER A 59 10.63 -14.62 -19.43
C SER A 59 10.85 -15.49 -18.20
N ALA A 60 11.95 -15.27 -17.48
CA ALA A 60 12.24 -15.98 -16.23
C ALA A 60 11.24 -15.60 -15.13
N LEU A 61 10.85 -14.33 -15.02
CA LEU A 61 9.81 -13.86 -14.09
C LEU A 61 8.46 -14.54 -14.38
N TYR A 62 8.08 -14.68 -15.65
CA TYR A 62 6.85 -15.36 -16.04
C TYR A 62 6.88 -16.84 -15.63
N GLU A 63 7.95 -17.57 -15.93
CA GLU A 63 8.08 -18.99 -15.56
C GLU A 63 8.15 -19.19 -14.04
N PHE A 64 8.79 -18.27 -13.31
CA PHE A 64 8.79 -18.26 -11.85
C PHE A 64 7.37 -18.18 -11.27
N VAL A 65 6.59 -17.20 -11.72
CA VAL A 65 5.20 -17.03 -11.27
C VAL A 65 4.31 -18.19 -11.72
N LYS A 66 4.53 -18.71 -12.92
CA LYS A 66 3.83 -19.90 -13.43
C LYS A 66 4.08 -21.13 -12.56
N GLY A 67 5.32 -21.40 -12.18
CA GLY A 67 5.66 -22.50 -11.27
C GLY A 67 4.92 -22.42 -9.94
N ILE A 68 4.79 -21.21 -9.37
CA ILE A 68 4.04 -20.98 -8.13
C ILE A 68 2.54 -21.25 -8.31
N VAL A 69 1.96 -20.75 -9.41
CA VAL A 69 0.53 -20.91 -9.75
C VAL A 69 0.18 -22.38 -9.99
N ASP A 70 1.03 -23.09 -10.74
CA ASP A 70 0.89 -24.51 -11.03
C ASP A 70 1.02 -25.35 -9.74
N PHE A 71 2.01 -25.05 -8.91
CA PHE A 71 2.18 -25.69 -7.59
C PHE A 71 0.96 -25.47 -6.69
N ALA A 72 0.41 -24.26 -6.68
CA ALA A 72 -0.78 -23.92 -5.90
C ALA A 72 -2.07 -24.54 -6.47
N GLY A 73 -2.04 -25.14 -7.66
CA GLY A 73 -3.20 -25.72 -8.33
C GLY A 73 -4.26 -24.69 -8.71
N ILE A 74 -3.86 -23.44 -8.96
CA ILE A 74 -4.80 -22.37 -9.29
C ILE A 74 -5.27 -22.57 -10.75
N PRO A 75 -6.58 -22.73 -10.99
CA PRO A 75 -7.08 -23.02 -12.32
C PRO A 75 -6.86 -21.84 -13.26
N ARG A 76 -6.28 -22.11 -14.43
CA ARG A 76 -5.92 -21.09 -15.41
C ARG A 76 -6.61 -21.37 -16.75
N LYS A 77 -7.45 -20.43 -17.19
CA LYS A 77 -8.12 -20.50 -18.52
C LYS A 77 -7.38 -19.71 -19.60
N THR A 78 -6.60 -18.71 -19.20
CA THR A 78 -5.86 -17.79 -20.07
C THR A 78 -4.50 -17.48 -19.46
N ASP A 79 -3.54 -17.00 -20.25
CA ASP A 79 -2.24 -16.56 -19.73
C ASP A 79 -2.34 -15.36 -18.77
N PHE A 80 -1.24 -15.08 -18.07
CA PHE A 80 -1.14 -13.94 -17.16
C PHE A 80 -1.34 -12.64 -17.94
N THR A 81 -2.33 -11.85 -17.53
CA THR A 81 -2.55 -10.51 -18.08
C THR A 81 -1.39 -9.57 -17.76
N ARG A 82 -0.80 -9.70 -16.58
CA ARG A 82 0.33 -8.89 -16.12
C ARG A 82 1.12 -9.63 -15.05
N VAL A 83 2.44 -9.54 -15.14
CA VAL A 83 3.38 -9.93 -14.08
C VAL A 83 4.35 -8.75 -13.91
N SER A 84 4.62 -8.36 -12.67
CA SER A 84 5.50 -7.24 -12.36
C SER A 84 6.19 -7.50 -11.01
N LEU A 85 7.41 -7.00 -10.87
CA LEU A 85 8.20 -7.07 -9.64
C LEU A 85 8.36 -5.66 -9.08
N PHE A 86 8.23 -5.49 -7.77
CA PHE A 86 8.26 -4.18 -7.10
C PHE A 86 9.17 -4.20 -5.89
N ASP A 87 9.75 -3.04 -5.56
CA ASP A 87 10.54 -2.87 -4.35
C ASP A 87 9.61 -2.62 -3.16
N PHE A 88 9.63 -3.54 -2.19
CA PHE A 88 8.89 -3.42 -0.92
C PHE A 88 9.82 -3.23 0.28
N SER A 89 11.10 -2.93 0.05
CA SER A 89 12.13 -2.85 1.10
C SER A 89 11.97 -1.64 2.01
N SER A 90 11.33 -0.58 1.50
CA SER A 90 11.07 0.66 2.24
C SER A 90 9.64 1.11 2.00
N LEU A 91 9.02 1.68 3.04
CA LEU A 91 7.72 2.32 2.95
C LEU A 91 7.89 3.81 3.17
N THR A 92 7.28 4.59 2.29
CA THR A 92 7.31 6.05 2.35
C THR A 92 6.07 6.57 3.09
N ARG A 93 6.28 7.61 3.89
CA ARG A 93 5.18 8.35 4.52
C ARG A 93 5.51 9.83 4.56
N ALA A 94 4.48 10.67 4.45
CA ALA A 94 4.64 12.10 4.63
C ALA A 94 4.92 12.42 6.11
N ASP A 95 5.80 13.40 6.33
CA ASP A 95 6.05 13.96 7.67
C ASP A 95 4.80 14.62 8.26
N LYS A 96 4.01 15.30 7.40
CA LYS A 96 2.77 15.98 7.76
C LYS A 96 1.70 15.72 6.73
N ALA A 97 0.46 15.64 7.18
CA ALA A 97 -0.65 15.36 6.28
C ALA A 97 -1.23 16.59 5.57
N ALA A 98 -0.92 17.79 6.08
CA ALA A 98 -1.30 19.05 5.47
C ALA A 98 -0.32 20.17 5.82
N SER A 99 -0.34 21.22 5.00
CA SER A 99 0.37 22.47 5.24
C SER A 99 -0.45 23.65 4.72
N ILE A 100 -0.22 24.82 5.29
CA ILE A 100 -0.83 26.07 4.84
C ILE A 100 0.29 27.00 4.42
N LEU A 101 0.35 27.27 3.13
CA LEU A 101 1.33 28.17 2.53
C LEU A 101 0.71 29.57 2.43
N SER A 102 1.49 30.62 2.70
CA SER A 102 1.02 32.00 2.64
C SER A 102 1.91 32.84 1.73
N SER A 103 1.28 33.61 0.84
CA SER A 103 1.98 34.53 -0.06
C SER A 103 1.06 35.69 -0.43
N HIS A 104 1.57 36.93 -0.39
CA HIS A 104 0.80 38.15 -0.75
C HIS A 104 -0.56 38.27 -0.03
N GLY A 105 -0.64 37.88 1.24
CA GLY A 105 -1.88 37.91 2.02
C GLY A 105 -2.93 36.87 1.60
N LYS A 106 -2.57 35.92 0.73
CA LYS A 106 -3.40 34.78 0.34
C LYS A 106 -2.85 33.51 0.96
N LYS A 107 -3.76 32.59 1.30
CA LYS A 107 -3.45 31.28 1.89
C LYS A 107 -3.75 30.17 0.89
N LEU A 108 -2.89 29.18 0.82
CA LEU A 108 -3.06 27.95 0.05
C LEU A 108 -3.00 26.76 1.01
N TYR A 109 -4.10 26.03 1.10
CA TYR A 109 -4.23 24.83 1.91
C TYR A 109 -3.85 23.63 1.07
N VAL A 110 -2.85 22.88 1.50
CA VAL A 110 -2.34 21.68 0.82
C VAL A 110 -2.57 20.48 1.74
N SER A 111 -3.14 19.39 1.22
CA SER A 111 -3.28 18.15 1.98
C SER A 111 -2.99 16.94 1.10
N LEU A 112 -2.27 15.97 1.67
CA LEU A 112 -1.98 14.69 1.03
C LEU A 112 -3.04 13.65 1.40
N ILE A 113 -3.32 12.74 0.47
CA ILE A 113 -4.28 11.64 0.62
C ILE A 113 -3.76 10.38 -0.06
N GLY A 114 -4.27 9.22 0.34
CA GLY A 114 -3.90 7.92 -0.27
C GLY A 114 -2.41 7.64 -0.16
N ASP A 115 -1.87 6.96 -1.17
CA ASP A 115 -0.48 6.50 -1.20
C ASP A 115 0.53 7.66 -1.12
N SER A 116 0.15 8.87 -1.57
CA SER A 116 1.00 10.07 -1.43
C SER A 116 1.20 10.51 0.02
N LEU A 117 0.26 10.16 0.91
CA LEU A 117 0.32 10.43 2.33
C LEU A 117 1.02 9.29 3.07
N HIS A 118 0.62 8.05 2.78
CA HIS A 118 1.13 6.86 3.45
C HIS A 118 1.09 5.67 2.49
N GLU A 119 2.27 5.17 2.13
CA GLU A 119 2.42 4.02 1.24
C GLU A 119 1.90 2.74 1.90
N PRO A 120 0.95 2.02 1.27
CA PRO A 120 0.34 0.85 1.89
C PRO A 120 1.16 -0.42 1.66
N VAL A 121 1.19 -1.28 2.67
CA VAL A 121 1.66 -2.65 2.51
C VAL A 121 0.55 -3.49 1.87
N TRP A 122 0.71 -3.88 0.60
CA TRP A 122 -0.39 -4.50 -0.17
C TRP A 122 -0.91 -5.81 0.44
N HIS A 123 -0.04 -6.62 1.04
CA HIS A 123 -0.45 -7.87 1.67
C HIS A 123 -1.26 -7.67 2.97
N GLU A 124 -1.26 -6.46 3.55
CA GLU A 124 -2.13 -6.11 4.68
C GLU A 124 -3.52 -5.63 4.23
N GLY A 125 -3.73 -5.31 2.95
CA GLY A 125 -5.07 -5.00 2.42
C GLY A 125 -5.76 -3.75 3.00
N VAL A 126 -5.02 -2.85 3.66
CA VAL A 126 -5.58 -1.64 4.29
C VAL A 126 -5.47 -0.36 3.45
N GLY A 127 -4.75 -0.40 2.31
CA GLY A 127 -4.49 0.79 1.49
C GLY A 127 -5.76 1.54 1.05
N THR A 128 -6.78 0.82 0.58
CA THR A 128 -8.07 1.45 0.21
C THR A 128 -8.76 2.09 1.41
N CYS A 129 -8.75 1.43 2.57
CA CYS A 129 -9.36 1.95 3.79
C CYS A 129 -8.68 3.26 4.23
N SER A 130 -7.36 3.25 4.38
CA SER A 130 -6.57 4.41 4.77
C SER A 130 -6.65 5.53 3.74
N GLY A 131 -6.71 5.21 2.45
CA GLY A 131 -6.92 6.16 1.37
C GLY A 131 -8.26 6.90 1.48
N PHE A 132 -9.36 6.18 1.69
CA PHE A 132 -10.68 6.81 1.86
C PHE A 132 -10.78 7.62 3.16
N LEU A 133 -10.21 7.12 4.26
CA LEU A 133 -10.16 7.85 5.53
C LEU A 133 -9.39 9.16 5.41
N SER A 134 -8.23 9.14 4.76
CA SER A 134 -7.43 10.35 4.51
C SER A 134 -8.15 11.35 3.60
N ALA A 135 -8.83 10.88 2.54
CA ALA A 135 -9.64 11.73 1.68
C ALA A 135 -10.77 12.43 2.45
N LEU A 136 -11.51 11.70 3.29
CA LEU A 136 -12.56 12.27 4.14
C LEU A 136 -11.99 13.27 5.17
N ASN A 137 -10.79 13.02 5.72
CA ASN A 137 -10.11 13.97 6.60
C ASN A 137 -9.80 15.29 5.88
N SER A 138 -9.33 15.21 4.63
CA SER A 138 -9.05 16.40 3.81
C SER A 138 -10.32 17.15 3.44
N VAL A 139 -11.42 16.44 3.13
CA VAL A 139 -12.74 17.07 2.89
C VAL A 139 -13.22 17.82 4.13
N TRP A 140 -13.08 17.23 5.31
CA TRP A 140 -13.46 17.90 6.55
C TRP A 140 -12.61 19.15 6.82
N MET A 141 -11.28 19.06 6.64
CA MET A 141 -10.37 20.20 6.79
C MET A 141 -10.81 21.36 5.88
N VAL A 142 -11.11 21.07 4.61
CA VAL A 142 -11.60 22.08 3.65
C VAL A 142 -12.93 22.70 4.12
N ALA A 143 -13.85 21.91 4.66
CA ALA A 143 -15.15 22.39 5.13
C ALA A 143 -15.08 23.30 6.37
N GLN A 144 -13.96 23.26 7.12
CA GLN A 144 -13.74 24.10 8.30
C GLN A 144 -12.91 25.36 8.02
N ILE A 145 -12.41 25.56 6.79
CA ILE A 145 -11.68 26.77 6.42
C ILE A 145 -12.55 28.01 6.69
N GLY A 146 -11.99 28.95 7.45
CA GLY A 146 -12.67 30.19 7.83
C GLY A 146 -13.68 30.05 8.97
N ARG A 147 -13.90 28.84 9.48
CA ARG A 147 -14.69 28.58 10.70
C ARG A 147 -13.78 28.40 11.91
N ASP A 148 -12.77 27.55 11.75
CA ASP A 148 -11.77 27.28 12.78
C ASP A 148 -10.45 28.01 12.46
N PRO A 149 -9.63 28.32 13.48
CA PRO A 149 -8.28 28.83 13.27
C PRO A 149 -7.42 27.85 12.46
N ASP A 150 -6.56 28.38 11.60
CA ASP A 150 -5.70 27.57 10.73
C ASP A 150 -4.79 26.61 11.51
N GLU A 151 -4.29 27.04 12.66
CA GLU A 151 -3.48 26.20 13.54
C GLU A 151 -4.29 25.01 14.06
N GLN A 152 -5.55 25.21 14.40
CA GLN A 152 -6.45 24.16 14.86
C GLN A 152 -6.74 23.15 13.74
N LEU A 153 -6.97 23.64 12.51
CA LEU A 153 -7.15 22.77 11.34
C LEU A 153 -5.96 21.84 11.11
N LEU A 154 -4.73 22.35 11.23
CA LEU A 154 -3.52 21.55 11.09
C LEU A 154 -3.37 20.53 12.21
N VAL A 155 -3.67 20.91 13.46
CA VAL A 155 -3.66 20.00 14.61
C VAL A 155 -4.68 18.87 14.44
N ASP A 156 -5.92 19.19 14.08
CA ASP A 156 -6.98 18.18 13.89
C ASP A 156 -6.69 17.26 12.70
N ARG A 157 -6.14 17.82 11.62
CA ARG A 157 -5.74 17.05 10.44
C ARG A 157 -4.60 16.09 10.75
N GLU A 158 -3.67 16.50 11.60
CA GLU A 158 -2.55 15.68 12.05
C GLU A 158 -3.02 14.59 13.02
N ALA A 159 -3.89 14.90 13.97
CA ALA A 159 -4.50 13.91 14.85
C ALA A 159 -5.22 12.81 14.06
N ALA A 160 -6.01 13.19 13.06
CA ALA A 160 -6.66 12.24 12.17
C ALA A 160 -5.68 11.42 11.31
N TYR A 161 -4.53 12.00 10.93
CA TYR A 161 -3.47 11.26 10.23
C TYR A 161 -2.84 10.19 11.13
N GLN A 162 -2.53 10.52 12.38
CA GLN A 162 -1.97 9.57 13.35
C GLN A 162 -2.90 8.36 13.58
N VAL A 163 -4.22 8.56 13.56
CA VAL A 163 -5.17 7.45 13.59
C VAL A 163 -5.05 6.58 12.34
N THR A 164 -5.09 7.18 11.14
CA THR A 164 -4.99 6.42 9.88
C THR A 164 -3.69 5.63 9.73
N MET A 165 -2.58 6.11 10.32
CA MET A 165 -1.30 5.39 10.34
C MET A 165 -1.30 4.14 11.22
N ARG A 166 -2.18 4.06 12.23
CA ARG A 166 -2.28 2.89 13.11
C ARG A 166 -3.28 1.86 12.61
N VAL A 167 -4.13 2.22 11.65
CA VAL A 167 -5.12 1.29 11.08
C VAL A 167 -4.40 0.16 10.35
N SER A 168 -4.62 -1.07 10.82
CA SER A 168 -4.13 -2.29 10.16
C SER A 168 -5.24 -3.35 10.13
N ASN A 169 -4.95 -4.54 9.60
CA ASN A 169 -5.90 -5.65 9.69
C ASN A 169 -6.20 -6.07 11.13
N ASN A 170 -5.23 -5.93 12.03
CA ASN A 170 -5.34 -6.36 13.43
C ASN A 170 -5.58 -5.20 14.39
N HIS A 171 -5.49 -3.96 13.92
CA HIS A 171 -5.65 -2.73 14.73
C HIS A 171 -6.75 -1.84 14.13
N ARG A 172 -7.93 -1.88 14.73
CA ARG A 172 -9.13 -1.11 14.29
C ARG A 172 -9.92 -0.51 15.45
N GLU A 173 -9.39 -0.58 16.65
CA GLU A 173 -9.99 -0.04 17.88
C GLU A 173 -10.16 1.48 17.85
N ASP A 174 -9.28 2.19 17.13
CA ASP A 174 -9.36 3.63 16.94
C ASP A 174 -10.49 4.05 15.98
N LEU A 175 -11.18 3.07 15.35
CA LEU A 175 -12.28 3.29 14.41
C LEU A 175 -13.65 3.03 15.06
N GLN A 176 -14.61 3.89 14.72
CA GLN A 176 -16.00 3.74 15.14
C GLN A 176 -16.62 2.48 14.53
N LYS A 177 -17.33 1.68 15.32
CA LYS A 177 -17.87 0.39 14.86
C LYS A 177 -18.96 0.52 13.78
N ASN A 178 -19.71 1.63 13.78
CA ASN A 178 -20.84 1.81 12.88
C ASN A 178 -20.45 2.54 11.60
N ILE A 179 -19.88 1.79 10.65
CA ILE A 179 -19.42 2.29 9.35
C ILE A 179 -20.54 3.01 8.57
N ARG A 180 -21.81 2.61 8.74
CA ARG A 180 -22.96 3.24 8.05
C ARG A 180 -23.22 4.69 8.49
N LYS A 181 -22.65 5.11 9.62
CA LYS A 181 -22.76 6.49 10.14
C LYS A 181 -21.56 7.36 9.79
N TYR A 182 -20.60 6.83 9.02
CA TYR A 182 -19.41 7.59 8.66
C TYR A 182 -19.78 8.78 7.79
N THR A 183 -19.23 9.93 8.13
CA THR A 183 -19.34 11.18 7.37
C THR A 183 -17.94 11.80 7.22
N ALA A 184 -17.84 12.97 6.60
CA ALA A 184 -16.58 13.72 6.60
C ALA A 184 -16.12 14.06 8.03
N ASP A 185 -17.03 14.25 9.00
CA ASP A 185 -16.67 14.52 10.39
C ASP A 185 -15.83 13.38 11.00
N PRO A 186 -14.56 13.64 11.42
CA PRO A 186 -13.70 12.65 12.04
C PRO A 186 -14.34 11.95 13.25
N ARG A 187 -15.18 12.63 14.04
CA ARG A 187 -15.84 12.06 15.23
C ARG A 187 -16.83 10.95 14.89
N SER A 188 -17.34 10.94 13.66
CA SER A 188 -18.19 9.86 13.16
C SER A 188 -17.40 8.60 12.78
N ARG A 189 -16.06 8.70 12.72
CA ARG A 189 -15.15 7.68 12.18
C ARG A 189 -14.09 7.22 13.18
N TYR A 190 -13.63 8.09 14.07
CA TYR A 190 -12.60 7.82 15.05
C TYR A 190 -13.16 7.86 16.48
N THR A 191 -12.59 7.06 17.37
CA THR A 191 -12.98 6.97 18.79
C THR A 191 -12.16 7.88 19.70
N VAL A 192 -11.10 8.46 19.17
CA VAL A 192 -10.15 9.35 19.86
C VAL A 192 -10.45 10.83 19.59
#